data_AF-A0A956FWS9-F1
#
_entry.id   AF-A0A956FWS9-F1
#
_cell.length_a   1.000
_cell.length_b   1.000
_cell.length_c   1.000
_cell.angle_alpha   90.00
_cell.angle_beta   90.00
_cell.angle_gamma   90.00
#
_symmetry.space_group_name_H-M   'P 1'
#
loop_
_entity.id
_entity.type
_entity.pdbx_description
1 polymer ?
#
loop_
_entity_poly.entity_id
_entity_poly.type
_entity_poly.pdbx_seq_one_letter_code
_entity_poly.pdbx_strand_id
1 'polypeptide(L)'
;MPTFPPARARLRASARRRLAAVGVAVGALVGACFSGEALLGEPCLEDAGCGPALACVDGFCGGTPETFSCGDGLEVSIVNIRPNVVLIVDRSGSMSDAAPGADGASRWEVLRGLVAAIVERFDLEMNLGLVFFPAADASPNQVERACNAALQPAVEVAPTAGAAILTALPIEGEEGDGFKPAGAAPIASALEVARDHL
;
A
#
# COMPACT_ATOMS: atom_id res chain seq x y z
N MET A 1 79.12 -17.41 65.11
CA MET A 1 78.51 -18.71 64.74
C MET A 1 77.12 -18.41 64.17
N PRO A 2 76.63 -19.04 63.08
CA PRO A 2 77.28 -19.87 62.07
C PRO A 2 77.06 -19.36 60.63
N THR A 3 77.84 -19.96 59.74
CA THR A 3 77.78 -19.99 58.27
C THR A 3 76.62 -20.86 57.74
N PHE A 4 76.03 -20.54 56.56
CA PHE A 4 75.78 -21.47 55.42
C PHE A 4 75.16 -20.69 54.22
N PRO A 5 75.35 -21.10 52.95
CA PRO A 5 75.25 -20.27 51.74
C PRO A 5 74.04 -20.69 50.82
N PRO A 6 74.11 -20.62 49.47
CA PRO A 6 73.66 -19.54 48.59
C PRO A 6 72.56 -19.98 47.58
N ALA A 7 71.87 -19.05 46.91
CA ALA A 7 71.08 -19.38 45.72
C ALA A 7 70.96 -18.19 44.73
N ARG A 8 71.81 -18.15 43.70
CA ARG A 8 71.46 -18.52 42.31
C ARG A 8 70.42 -17.55 41.71
N ALA A 9 70.84 -16.52 40.98
CA ALA A 9 71.25 -16.62 39.57
C ALA A 9 70.45 -17.69 38.81
N ARG A 10 69.26 -17.33 38.31
CA ARG A 10 68.49 -18.04 37.25
C ARG A 10 67.09 -17.45 37.14
N LEU A 11 66.89 -16.27 36.57
CA LEU A 11 65.50 -15.83 36.26
C LEU A 11 65.38 -14.82 35.11
N ARG A 12 66.43 -14.60 34.32
CA ARG A 12 66.40 -13.63 33.20
C ARG A 12 66.25 -14.24 31.79
N ALA A 13 66.18 -15.56 31.63
CA ALA A 13 66.22 -16.19 30.31
C ALA A 13 64.89 -16.75 29.77
N SER A 14 63.82 -16.88 30.57
CA SER A 14 62.60 -17.60 30.14
C SER A 14 61.51 -16.72 29.51
N ALA A 15 61.58 -15.39 29.65
CA ALA A 15 60.47 -14.51 29.28
C ALA A 15 60.41 -14.15 27.78
N ARG A 16 61.51 -14.23 27.04
CA ARG A 16 61.56 -13.75 25.64
C ARG A 16 61.16 -14.77 24.58
N ARG A 17 61.11 -16.07 24.88
CA ARG A 17 60.79 -17.11 23.87
C ARG A 17 59.30 -17.43 23.74
N ARG A 18 58.44 -16.99 24.67
CA ARG A 18 57.00 -17.33 24.63
C ARG A 18 56.12 -16.33 23.88
N LEU A 19 56.62 -15.12 23.62
CA LEU A 19 55.83 -14.09 22.93
C LEU A 19 55.84 -14.21 21.40
N ALA A 20 56.85 -14.85 20.80
CA ALA A 20 56.89 -15.02 19.35
C ALA A 20 55.98 -16.17 18.84
N ALA A 21 55.72 -17.19 19.66
CA ALA A 21 54.93 -18.37 19.24
C ALA A 21 53.41 -18.14 19.29
N VAL A 22 52.94 -17.22 20.15
CA VAL A 22 51.49 -16.99 20.33
C VAL A 22 50.91 -16.07 19.25
N GLY A 23 51.71 -15.14 18.70
CA GLY A 23 51.26 -14.25 17.63
C GLY A 23 50.99 -14.94 16.29
N VAL A 24 51.70 -16.04 16.01
CA VAL A 24 51.55 -16.77 14.72
C VAL A 24 50.37 -17.75 14.75
N ALA A 25 50.05 -18.33 15.90
CA ALA A 25 48.98 -19.32 16.00
C ALA A 25 47.57 -18.70 15.94
N VAL A 26 47.38 -17.47 16.40
CA VAL A 26 46.05 -16.81 16.40
C VAL A 26 45.68 -16.26 15.02
N GLY A 27 46.65 -15.82 14.22
CA GLY A 27 46.39 -15.35 12.85
C GLY A 27 46.01 -16.47 11.87
N ALA A 28 46.50 -17.69 12.09
CA ALA A 28 46.22 -18.83 11.22
C ALA A 28 44.83 -19.46 11.43
N LEU A 29 44.20 -19.25 12.59
CA LEU A 29 42.90 -19.84 12.91
C LEU A 29 41.70 -19.03 12.39
N VAL A 30 41.85 -17.73 12.13
CA VAL A 30 40.75 -16.89 11.63
C VAL A 30 40.62 -16.94 10.10
N GLY A 31 41.71 -17.21 9.38
CA GLY A 31 41.70 -17.26 7.90
C GLY A 31 41.16 -18.56 7.28
N ALA A 32 40.98 -19.62 8.06
CA ALA A 32 40.62 -20.95 7.54
C ALA A 32 39.11 -21.26 7.56
N CYS A 33 38.27 -20.36 8.07
CA CYS A 33 36.82 -20.59 8.16
C CYS A 33 35.98 -19.88 7.10
N PHE A 34 36.58 -19.10 6.19
CA PHE A 34 35.88 -18.47 5.08
C PHE A 34 36.15 -19.23 3.79
N SER A 35 35.47 -20.37 3.62
CA SER A 35 35.55 -21.18 2.39
C SER A 35 34.86 -20.52 1.19
N GLY A 36 34.21 -19.36 1.35
CA GLY A 36 33.49 -18.66 0.28
C GLY A 36 32.05 -19.10 0.08
N GLU A 37 31.57 -20.15 0.78
CA GLU A 37 30.18 -20.63 0.68
C GLU A 37 29.11 -19.58 1.03
N ALA A 38 29.46 -18.57 1.83
CA ALA A 38 28.57 -17.44 2.14
C ALA A 38 28.34 -16.49 0.96
N LEU A 39 29.14 -16.59 -0.10
CA LEU A 39 29.04 -15.78 -1.32
C LEU A 39 28.20 -16.46 -2.40
N LEU A 40 27.54 -17.57 -2.10
CA LEU A 40 26.72 -18.28 -3.07
C LEU A 40 25.55 -17.40 -3.56
N GLY A 41 25.53 -17.06 -4.85
CA GLY A 41 24.54 -16.18 -5.48
C GLY A 41 24.87 -14.69 -5.43
N GLU A 42 26.04 -14.31 -4.91
CA GLU A 42 26.50 -12.93 -4.93
C GLU A 42 27.05 -12.55 -6.32
N PRO A 43 26.89 -11.29 -6.75
CA PRO A 43 27.39 -10.84 -8.05
C PRO A 43 28.92 -10.85 -8.10
N CYS A 44 29.48 -11.29 -9.22
CA CYS A 44 30.92 -11.36 -9.46
C CYS A 44 31.30 -10.94 -10.88
N LEU A 45 32.54 -10.50 -11.02
CA LEU A 45 33.16 -10.22 -12.33
C LEU A 45 34.18 -11.30 -12.73
N GLU A 46 34.76 -11.97 -11.75
CA GLU A 46 35.79 -12.99 -11.91
C GLU A 46 35.80 -13.95 -10.71
N ASP A 47 36.34 -15.16 -10.89
CA ASP A 47 36.35 -16.24 -9.89
C ASP A 47 36.98 -15.82 -8.55
N ALA A 48 37.96 -14.92 -8.59
CA ALA A 48 38.63 -14.42 -7.38
C ALA A 48 37.66 -13.70 -6.42
N GLY A 49 36.55 -13.16 -6.93
CA GLY A 49 35.51 -12.51 -6.13
C GLY A 49 34.63 -13.49 -5.32
N CYS A 50 34.65 -14.77 -5.67
CA CYS A 50 33.77 -15.80 -5.10
C CYS A 50 34.42 -16.62 -3.98
N GLY A 51 35.69 -16.35 -3.69
CA GLY A 51 36.48 -17.12 -2.74
C GLY A 51 36.98 -18.45 -3.31
N PRO A 52 37.72 -19.22 -2.52
CA PRO A 52 38.50 -20.36 -3.02
C PRO A 52 37.66 -21.58 -3.41
N ALA A 53 36.39 -21.67 -3.00
CA ALA A 53 35.53 -22.83 -3.24
C ALA A 53 34.46 -22.63 -4.33
N LEU A 54 34.31 -21.41 -4.88
CA LEU A 54 33.26 -21.08 -5.84
C LEU A 54 33.85 -20.42 -7.10
N ALA A 55 33.27 -20.68 -8.26
CA ALA A 55 33.59 -20.00 -9.52
C ALA A 55 32.52 -18.95 -9.85
N CYS A 56 32.89 -17.95 -10.64
CA CYS A 56 31.99 -16.94 -11.17
C CYS A 56 31.34 -17.47 -12.46
N VAL A 57 30.04 -17.77 -12.38
CA VAL A 57 29.25 -18.31 -13.51
C VAL A 57 28.11 -17.35 -13.79
N ASP A 58 28.01 -16.88 -15.04
CA ASP A 58 26.98 -15.93 -15.49
C ASP A 58 26.85 -14.66 -14.62
N GLY A 59 27.97 -14.19 -14.06
CA GLY A 59 28.04 -12.99 -13.24
C GLY A 59 27.67 -13.20 -11.77
N PHE A 60 27.52 -14.44 -11.30
CA PHE A 60 27.25 -14.77 -9.90
C PHE A 60 28.15 -15.90 -9.37
N CYS A 61 28.40 -15.88 -8.06
CA CYS A 61 29.28 -16.82 -7.39
C CYS A 61 28.56 -18.14 -7.07
N GLY A 62 29.03 -19.24 -7.67
CA GLY A 62 28.73 -20.60 -7.26
C GLY A 62 27.97 -21.48 -8.25
N GLY A 63 28.40 -22.76 -8.29
CA GLY A 63 27.64 -23.93 -8.72
C GLY A 63 27.65 -24.24 -10.22
N THR A 64 27.71 -25.52 -10.60
CA THR A 64 27.45 -25.96 -11.98
C THR A 64 26.08 -25.41 -12.44
N PRO A 65 25.84 -25.20 -13.75
CA PRO A 65 24.60 -24.60 -14.27
C PRO A 65 23.29 -25.30 -13.83
N GLU A 66 23.38 -26.47 -13.20
CA GLU A 66 22.26 -27.21 -12.62
C GLU A 66 21.84 -26.72 -11.21
N THR A 67 22.67 -25.93 -10.51
CA THR A 67 22.43 -25.49 -9.12
C THR A 67 21.89 -24.06 -8.97
N PHE A 68 22.00 -23.22 -10.01
CA PHE A 68 21.43 -21.86 -10.05
C PHE A 68 20.30 -21.75 -11.08
N SER A 69 19.38 -22.69 -11.03
CA SER A 69 18.04 -22.45 -11.56
C SER A 69 17.25 -21.76 -10.46
N CYS A 70 16.97 -20.45 -10.60
CA CYS A 70 15.74 -19.92 -10.03
C CYS A 70 14.63 -20.72 -10.73
N GLY A 71 14.22 -21.85 -10.13
CA GLY A 71 13.23 -22.76 -10.72
C GLY A 71 12.05 -21.96 -11.27
N ASP A 72 11.49 -22.43 -12.40
CA ASP A 72 10.41 -21.84 -13.19
C ASP A 72 9.86 -20.56 -12.53
N GLY A 73 10.41 -19.41 -12.94
CA GLY A 73 10.32 -18.15 -12.21
C GLY A 73 8.95 -17.90 -11.59
N LEU A 74 8.93 -17.39 -10.36
CA LEU A 74 7.71 -17.13 -9.60
C LEU A 74 6.69 -16.36 -10.44
N GLU A 75 5.66 -17.04 -10.92
CA GLU A 75 4.58 -16.42 -11.68
C GLU A 75 3.72 -15.61 -10.70
N VAL A 76 4.00 -14.32 -10.61
CA VAL A 76 3.21 -13.39 -9.79
C VAL A 76 1.97 -13.01 -10.58
N SER A 77 0.85 -13.69 -10.30
CA SER A 77 -0.46 -13.28 -10.79
C SER A 77 -0.92 -12.04 -10.03
N ILE A 78 -0.98 -10.90 -10.72
CA ILE A 78 -1.59 -9.68 -10.20
C ILE A 78 -3.11 -9.88 -10.23
N VAL A 79 -3.69 -10.18 -9.08
CA VAL A 79 -5.14 -10.22 -8.92
C VAL A 79 -5.65 -8.78 -9.05
N ASN A 80 -6.50 -8.52 -10.04
CA ASN A 80 -7.18 -7.23 -10.16
C ASN A 80 -8.21 -7.12 -9.03
N ILE A 81 -7.84 -6.43 -7.96
CA ILE A 81 -8.73 -6.16 -6.82
C ILE A 81 -9.57 -4.94 -7.19
N ARG A 82 -10.87 -5.14 -7.40
CA ARG A 82 -11.84 -4.05 -7.56
C ARG A 82 -12.20 -3.49 -6.19
N PRO A 83 -11.86 -2.23 -5.86
CA PRO A 83 -12.24 -1.62 -4.59
C PRO A 83 -13.73 -1.31 -4.56
N ASN A 84 -14.30 -1.32 -3.36
CA ASN A 84 -15.64 -0.79 -3.10
C ASN A 84 -15.55 0.72 -2.88
N VAL A 85 -16.36 1.49 -3.61
CA VAL A 85 -16.41 2.96 -3.51
C VAL A 85 -17.88 3.40 -3.42
N VAL A 86 -18.19 4.19 -2.40
CA VAL A 86 -19.52 4.79 -2.24
C VAL A 86 -19.44 6.28 -2.53
N LEU A 87 -20.22 6.74 -3.50
CA LEU A 87 -20.40 8.15 -3.80
C LEU A 87 -21.42 8.73 -2.82
N ILE A 88 -21.00 9.70 -2.01
CA ILE A 88 -21.87 10.43 -1.10
C ILE A 88 -22.20 11.77 -1.76
N VAL A 89 -23.45 11.94 -2.21
CA VAL A 89 -23.85 13.08 -3.04
C VAL A 89 -24.78 14.01 -2.26
N ASP A 90 -24.39 15.28 -2.19
CA ASP A 90 -25.21 16.35 -1.63
C ASP A 90 -26.30 16.76 -2.63
N ARG A 91 -27.55 16.81 -2.17
CA ARG A 91 -28.69 17.38 -2.90
C ARG A 91 -29.36 18.52 -2.15
N SER A 92 -28.66 19.15 -1.22
CA SER A 92 -29.14 20.32 -0.49
C SER A 92 -29.55 21.47 -1.42
N GLY A 93 -30.33 22.41 -0.93
CA GLY A 93 -30.84 23.52 -1.75
C GLY A 93 -29.74 24.37 -2.40
N SER A 94 -28.56 24.47 -1.78
CA SER A 94 -27.40 25.17 -2.36
C SER A 94 -26.84 24.50 -3.62
N MET A 95 -27.22 23.25 -3.92
CA MET A 95 -26.81 22.58 -5.14
C MET A 95 -27.56 23.10 -6.37
N SER A 96 -28.70 23.76 -6.18
CA SER A 96 -29.42 24.48 -7.25
C SER A 96 -28.83 25.86 -7.58
N ASP A 97 -27.85 26.34 -6.81
CA ASP A 97 -27.18 27.59 -7.13
C ASP A 97 -26.28 27.41 -8.35
N ALA A 98 -26.02 28.51 -9.08
CA ALA A 98 -25.05 28.52 -10.15
C ALA A 98 -23.65 28.09 -9.66
N ALA A 99 -23.03 27.19 -10.40
CA ALA A 99 -21.64 26.80 -10.18
C ALA A 99 -20.69 27.91 -10.66
N PRO A 100 -19.71 28.32 -9.84
CA PRO A 100 -18.72 29.30 -10.26
C PRO A 100 -17.97 28.83 -11.51
N GLY A 101 -18.00 29.63 -12.59
CA GLY A 101 -17.29 29.34 -13.83
C GLY A 101 -17.93 28.29 -14.74
N ALA A 102 -19.20 27.92 -14.51
CA ALA A 102 -19.90 26.89 -15.28
C ALA A 102 -21.01 27.45 -16.21
N ASP A 103 -20.84 28.66 -16.75
CA ASP A 103 -21.75 29.27 -17.74
C ASP A 103 -23.25 29.23 -17.37
N GLY A 104 -23.56 29.39 -16.08
CA GLY A 104 -24.93 29.39 -15.58
C GLY A 104 -25.48 28.01 -15.20
N ALA A 105 -24.72 26.93 -15.42
CA ALA A 105 -25.07 25.60 -14.94
C ALA A 105 -25.11 25.56 -13.40
N SER A 106 -26.02 24.77 -12.84
CA SER A 106 -26.11 24.58 -11.40
C SER A 106 -24.95 23.71 -10.88
N ARG A 107 -24.65 23.81 -9.57
CA ARG A 107 -23.70 22.89 -8.93
C ARG A 107 -24.11 21.43 -9.08
N TRP A 108 -25.41 21.16 -9.13
CA TRP A 108 -25.94 19.82 -9.38
C TRP A 108 -25.65 19.33 -10.79
N GLU A 109 -25.86 20.15 -11.81
CA GLU A 109 -25.55 19.81 -13.20
C GLU A 109 -24.06 19.50 -13.39
N VAL A 110 -23.19 20.32 -12.79
CA VAL A 110 -21.74 20.08 -12.82
C VAL A 110 -21.37 18.78 -12.10
N LEU A 111 -21.95 18.52 -10.93
CA LEU A 111 -21.72 17.28 -10.18
C LEU A 111 -22.16 16.05 -10.99
N ARG A 112 -23.33 16.10 -11.64
CA ARG A 112 -23.80 15.01 -12.49
C ARG A 112 -22.82 14.72 -13.62
N GLY A 113 -22.31 15.76 -14.28
CA GLY A 113 -21.30 15.61 -15.34
C GLY A 113 -20.03 14.94 -14.84
N LEU A 114 -19.57 15.30 -13.63
CA LEU A 114 -18.43 14.66 -12.99
C LEU A 114 -18.70 13.18 -12.67
N VAL A 115 -19.87 12.86 -12.10
CA VAL A 115 -20.23 11.46 -11.79
C VAL A 115 -20.34 10.63 -13.06
N ALA A 116 -20.90 11.18 -14.15
CA ALA A 116 -20.92 10.54 -15.45
C ALA A 116 -19.50 10.20 -15.95
N ALA A 117 -18.56 11.14 -15.86
CA ALA A 117 -17.17 10.91 -16.25
C ALA A 117 -16.47 9.84 -15.38
N ILE A 118 -16.74 9.83 -14.06
CA ILE A 118 -16.20 8.81 -13.14
C ILE A 118 -16.75 7.42 -13.50
N VAL A 119 -18.06 7.31 -13.64
CA VAL A 119 -18.73 6.06 -14.00
C VAL A 119 -18.21 5.54 -15.33
N GLU A 120 -18.18 6.36 -16.38
CA GLU A 120 -17.69 5.97 -17.70
C GLU A 120 -16.24 5.44 -17.65
N ARG A 121 -15.40 6.04 -16.80
CA ARG A 121 -13.99 5.66 -16.68
C ARG A 121 -13.76 4.42 -15.83
N PHE A 122 -14.49 4.25 -14.72
CA PHE A 122 -14.10 3.33 -13.65
C PHE A 122 -15.12 2.22 -13.33
N ASP A 123 -16.27 2.16 -14.01
CA ASP A 123 -17.34 1.17 -13.70
C ASP A 123 -16.90 -0.30 -13.84
N LEU A 124 -15.87 -0.57 -14.66
CA LEU A 124 -15.27 -1.91 -14.79
C LEU A 124 -14.14 -2.17 -13.80
N GLU A 125 -13.56 -1.13 -13.21
CA GLU A 125 -12.39 -1.16 -12.33
C GLU A 125 -12.78 -1.11 -10.84
N MET A 126 -13.99 -0.69 -10.50
CA MET A 126 -14.47 -0.49 -9.12
C MET A 126 -15.89 -1.04 -8.94
N ASN A 127 -16.23 -1.44 -7.70
CA ASN A 127 -17.62 -1.64 -7.32
C ASN A 127 -18.15 -0.32 -6.79
N LEU A 128 -19.16 0.26 -7.45
CA LEU A 128 -19.68 1.58 -7.13
C LEU A 128 -21.01 1.47 -6.38
N GLY A 129 -21.22 2.37 -5.42
CA GLY A 129 -22.49 2.59 -4.73
C GLY A 129 -22.80 4.09 -4.65
N LEU A 130 -24.05 4.43 -4.31
CA LEU A 130 -24.51 5.82 -4.23
C LEU A 130 -25.39 6.02 -3.00
N VAL A 131 -25.08 7.05 -2.22
CA VAL A 131 -25.88 7.53 -1.09
C VAL A 131 -26.15 9.01 -1.29
N PHE A 132 -27.41 9.42 -1.17
CA PHE A 132 -27.81 10.82 -1.27
C PHE A 132 -28.08 11.42 0.11
N PHE A 133 -27.62 12.65 0.33
CA PHE A 133 -28.05 13.44 1.49
C PHE A 133 -28.55 14.82 1.06
N PRO A 134 -29.64 15.36 1.64
CA PRO A 134 -30.58 14.70 2.57
C PRO A 134 -31.24 13.45 1.96
N ALA A 135 -32.08 12.68 2.67
CA ALA A 135 -32.72 11.47 2.12
C ALA A 135 -33.76 11.77 1.01
N ALA A 136 -34.18 10.77 0.22
CA ALA A 136 -34.91 11.01 -1.05
C ALA A 136 -36.37 11.38 -0.86
N ASP A 137 -36.88 10.99 0.29
CA ASP A 137 -38.17 11.33 0.84
C ASP A 137 -38.13 12.61 1.71
N ALA A 138 -36.97 13.25 1.85
CA ALA A 138 -36.85 14.48 2.63
C ALA A 138 -37.55 15.63 1.89
N SER A 139 -38.68 16.08 2.44
CA SER A 139 -39.37 17.26 1.91
C SER A 139 -38.52 18.53 2.09
N PRO A 140 -38.45 19.41 1.08
CA PRO A 140 -37.79 20.72 1.16
C PRO A 140 -38.24 21.56 2.37
N ASN A 141 -39.49 21.37 2.80
CA ASN A 141 -40.15 22.18 3.82
C ASN A 141 -40.02 21.61 5.23
N GLN A 142 -39.34 20.47 5.40
CA GLN A 142 -39.18 19.81 6.70
C GLN A 142 -37.73 19.46 6.93
N VAL A 143 -36.95 20.51 7.19
CA VAL A 143 -35.53 20.44 7.59
C VAL A 143 -35.31 19.42 8.71
N GLU A 144 -36.24 19.29 9.66
CA GLU A 144 -36.18 18.28 10.72
C GLU A 144 -36.34 16.84 10.20
N ARG A 145 -37.18 16.60 9.18
CA ARG A 145 -37.26 15.28 8.51
C ARG A 145 -36.08 15.06 7.59
N ALA A 146 -35.48 16.10 7.00
CA ALA A 146 -34.27 15.97 6.20
C ALA A 146 -33.06 15.47 7.02
N CYS A 147 -33.01 15.80 8.31
CA CYS A 147 -32.00 15.27 9.24
C CYS A 147 -32.37 13.91 9.86
N ASN A 148 -33.66 13.54 9.91
CA ASN A 148 -34.16 12.34 10.60
C ASN A 148 -34.69 11.24 9.65
N ALA A 149 -34.75 11.51 8.34
CA ALA A 149 -35.13 10.50 7.36
C ALA A 149 -34.03 9.45 7.30
N ALA A 150 -34.43 8.19 7.34
CA ALA A 150 -33.50 7.08 7.26
C ALA A 150 -32.76 7.16 5.92
N LEU A 151 -31.49 7.53 5.97
CA LEU A 151 -30.61 7.45 4.82
C LEU A 151 -30.49 5.97 4.44
N GLN A 152 -30.87 5.65 3.22
CA GLN A 152 -30.67 4.36 2.60
C GLN A 152 -29.82 4.57 1.34
N PRO A 153 -29.00 3.59 0.95
CA PRO A 153 -28.33 3.62 -0.34
C PRO A 153 -29.35 3.81 -1.46
N ALA A 154 -29.10 4.76 -2.34
CA ALA A 154 -29.85 4.90 -3.59
C ALA A 154 -29.44 3.79 -4.56
N VAL A 155 -28.16 3.39 -4.51
CA VAL A 155 -27.61 2.25 -5.26
C VAL A 155 -26.68 1.47 -4.34
N GLU A 156 -26.94 0.18 -4.20
CA GLU A 156 -26.09 -0.76 -3.48
C GLU A 156 -24.70 -0.87 -4.12
N VAL A 157 -23.65 -1.11 -3.34
CA VAL A 157 -22.31 -1.34 -3.92
C VAL A 157 -22.34 -2.61 -4.75
N ALA A 158 -22.12 -2.47 -6.06
CA ALA A 158 -22.10 -3.59 -6.99
C ALA A 158 -21.09 -3.36 -8.12
N PRO A 159 -20.57 -4.43 -8.73
CA PRO A 159 -19.83 -4.29 -9.99
C PRO A 159 -20.77 -3.75 -11.06
N THR A 160 -20.26 -2.91 -11.96
CA THR A 160 -21.03 -2.37 -13.10
C THR A 160 -22.30 -1.60 -12.72
N ALA A 161 -22.31 -0.98 -11.53
CA ALA A 161 -23.44 -0.22 -11.00
C ALA A 161 -23.62 1.15 -11.69
N GLY A 162 -22.72 1.53 -12.59
CA GLY A 162 -22.66 2.81 -13.27
C GLY A 162 -23.97 3.26 -13.89
N ALA A 163 -24.62 2.38 -14.66
CA ALA A 163 -25.92 2.70 -15.26
C ALA A 163 -26.99 3.01 -14.20
N ALA A 164 -27.03 2.21 -13.12
CA ALA A 164 -27.96 2.43 -12.01
C ALA A 164 -27.68 3.76 -11.29
N ILE A 165 -26.40 4.14 -11.13
CA ILE A 165 -26.00 5.42 -10.54
C ILE A 165 -26.47 6.60 -11.41
N LEU A 166 -26.27 6.53 -12.73
CA LEU A 166 -26.68 7.59 -13.64
C LEU A 166 -28.21 7.72 -13.76
N THR A 167 -28.93 6.61 -13.61
CA THR A 167 -30.40 6.61 -13.50
C THR A 167 -30.87 7.15 -12.15
N ALA A 168 -30.17 6.84 -11.05
CA ALA A 168 -30.53 7.30 -9.71
C ALA A 168 -30.27 8.80 -9.52
N LEU A 169 -29.37 9.39 -10.29
CA LEU A 169 -29.23 10.84 -10.39
C LEU A 169 -30.38 11.37 -11.28
N PRO A 170 -31.28 12.24 -10.78
CA PRO A 170 -32.26 12.94 -11.60
C PRO A 170 -31.69 14.17 -12.31
N ILE A 171 -32.16 14.45 -13.53
CA ILE A 171 -31.84 15.66 -14.28
C ILE A 171 -32.72 16.79 -13.73
N GLU A 172 -32.13 17.97 -13.50
CA GLU A 172 -32.92 19.13 -13.06
C GLU A 172 -33.95 19.50 -14.14
N GLY A 173 -35.21 19.64 -13.73
CA GLY A 173 -36.27 20.11 -14.63
C GLY A 173 -36.81 19.11 -15.66
N GLU A 174 -36.29 17.87 -15.76
CA GLU A 174 -36.91 16.83 -16.59
C GLU A 174 -37.86 15.93 -15.78
N GLU A 175 -39.12 15.89 -16.25
CA GLU A 175 -40.31 15.15 -15.81
C GLU A 175 -41.00 15.50 -14.47
N GLY A 176 -42.34 15.58 -14.56
CA GLY A 176 -43.27 15.74 -13.43
C GLY A 176 -43.09 17.04 -12.66
N ASP A 177 -43.04 16.92 -11.33
CA ASP A 177 -42.97 18.04 -10.38
C ASP A 177 -41.66 18.84 -10.47
N GLY A 178 -40.75 18.45 -11.37
CA GLY A 178 -39.45 19.08 -11.61
C GLY A 178 -38.49 18.81 -10.47
N PHE A 179 -37.59 17.84 -10.63
CA PHE A 179 -36.54 17.62 -9.64
C PHE A 179 -35.72 18.91 -9.46
N LYS A 180 -35.56 19.31 -8.20
CA LYS A 180 -34.69 20.39 -7.79
C LYS A 180 -34.02 20.02 -6.46
N PRO A 181 -32.69 20.06 -6.35
CA PRO A 181 -31.97 19.96 -5.09
C PRO A 181 -32.57 20.89 -4.04
N ALA A 182 -32.80 20.35 -2.85
CA ALA A 182 -33.50 21.02 -1.76
C ALA A 182 -33.19 20.37 -0.41
N GLY A 183 -33.46 21.11 0.66
CA GLY A 183 -33.25 20.66 2.03
C GLY A 183 -31.86 21.01 2.58
N ALA A 184 -31.61 20.54 3.79
CA ALA A 184 -30.38 20.81 4.55
C ALA A 184 -29.27 19.80 4.23
N ALA A 185 -28.03 20.07 4.66
CA ALA A 185 -26.85 19.24 4.43
C ALA A 185 -26.33 18.52 5.70
N PRO A 186 -27.05 17.53 6.26
CA PRO A 186 -26.62 16.78 7.44
C PRO A 186 -25.57 15.72 7.08
N ILE A 187 -24.35 16.16 6.74
CA ILE A 187 -23.30 15.28 6.20
C ILE A 187 -22.86 14.17 7.17
N ALA A 188 -22.99 14.38 8.49
CA ALA A 188 -22.62 13.41 9.50
C ALA A 188 -23.40 12.09 9.35
N SER A 189 -24.72 12.17 9.15
CA SER A 189 -25.58 10.98 8.98
C SER A 189 -25.30 10.26 7.66
N ALA A 190 -24.92 10.98 6.61
CA ALA A 190 -24.57 10.40 5.33
C ALA A 190 -23.28 9.57 5.40
N LEU A 191 -22.29 10.05 6.16
CA LEU A 191 -21.03 9.35 6.34
C LEU A 191 -21.19 8.06 7.15
N GLU A 192 -22.08 8.04 8.15
CA GLU A 192 -22.37 6.82 8.91
C GLU A 192 -22.97 5.73 8.01
N VAL A 193 -23.96 6.07 7.17
CA VAL A 193 -24.56 5.12 6.23
C VAL A 193 -23.57 4.65 5.18
N ALA A 194 -22.75 5.55 4.63
CA ALA A 194 -21.74 5.16 3.65
C ALA A 194 -20.67 4.23 4.23
N ARG A 195 -20.29 4.42 5.50
CA ARG A 195 -19.35 3.53 6.20
C ARG A 195 -19.94 2.13 6.40
N ASP A 196 -21.21 2.05 6.79
CA ASP A 196 -21.88 0.76 7.03
C ASP A 196 -22.16 -0.01 5.72
N HIS A 197 -21.98 0.65 4.58
CA HIS A 197 -22.21 0.15 3.22
C HIS A 197 -20.93 -0.32 2.49
N LEU A 198 -19.76 -0.15 3.11
CA LEU A 198 -18.45 -0.56 2.58
C LEU A 198 -17.96 -1.88 3.21
#